data_AF-A0A959GJC4-F1
#
_entry.id   AF-A0A959GJC4-F1
#
_cell.length_a   1.000
_cell.length_b   1.000
_cell.length_c   1.000
_cell.angle_alpha   90.00
_cell.angle_beta   90.00
_cell.angle_gamma   90.00
#
_symmetry.space_group_name_H-M   'P 1'
#
loop_
_entity.id
_entity.type
_entity.pdbx_description
1 polymer ?
#
loop_
_entity_poly.entity_id
_entity_poly.type
_entity_poly.pdbx_seq_one_letter_code
_entity_poly.pdbx_strand_id
1 'polypeptide(L)' 'MINIRPIIRVIAVLLIIIGGAMFTGLPVSYYFNSGDALSLLYSGLVCIMVGAALWMIRLPGGNDIKKREGYLIVAL' A
#
# COMPACT_ATOMS: atom_id res chain seq x y z
N MET A 1 -9.10 -1.42 24.02
CA MET A 1 -9.05 -2.34 22.86
C MET A 1 -8.54 -1.55 21.67
N ILE A 2 -7.61 -2.09 20.88
CA ILE A 2 -6.99 -1.40 19.73
C ILE A 2 -7.99 -1.39 18.57
N ASN A 3 -8.15 -0.24 17.91
CA ASN A 3 -9.00 -0.12 16.74
C ASN A 3 -8.19 -0.41 15.47
N ILE A 4 -8.43 -1.57 14.86
CA ILE A 4 -7.67 -2.03 13.69
C ILE A 4 -8.16 -1.35 12.39
N ARG A 5 -9.41 -0.84 12.39
CA ARG A 5 -10.02 -0.21 11.23
C ARG A 5 -9.21 0.96 10.64
N PRO A 6 -8.81 1.99 11.41
CA PRO A 6 -8.02 3.08 10.87
C PRO A 6 -6.63 2.62 10.40
N ILE A 7 -6.03 1.66 11.10
CA ILE A 7 -4.71 1.10 10.76
C ILE A 7 -4.77 0.49 9.35
N ILE A 8 -5.71 -0.43 9.10
CA ILE A 8 -5.87 -1.09 7.79
C ILE A 8 -6.13 -0.08 6.68
N ARG A 9 -6.93 0.97 6.92
CA ARG A 9 -7.17 2.01 5.91
C ARG A 9 -5.91 2.76 5.53
N VAL A 10 -5.07 3.12 6.49
CA VAL A 10 -3.82 3.83 6.18
C VAL A 10 -2.88 2.91 5.40
N ILE A 11 -2.70 1.66 5.83
CA ILE A 11 -1.86 0.67 5.14
C ILE A 11 -2.36 0.43 3.71
N ALA A 12 -3.67 0.31 3.52
CA ALA A 12 -4.28 0.12 2.21
C ALA A 12 -3.92 1.27 1.25
N VAL A 13 -4.01 2.51 1.70
CA VAL A 13 -3.62 3.68 0.89
C VAL A 13 -2.11 3.70 0.64
N LEU A 14 -1.29 3.41 1.65
CA LEU A 14 0.17 3.34 1.49
C LEU A 14 0.58 2.29 0.45
N LEU A 15 -0.04 1.11 0.45
CA LEU A 15 0.20 0.08 -0.56
C LEU A 15 -0.14 0.52 -1.98
N ILE A 16 -1.26 1.24 -2.15
CA ILE A 16 -1.64 1.79 -3.47
C ILE A 16 -0.63 2.84 -3.91
N ILE A 17 -0.20 3.74 -3.00
CA ILE A 17 0.78 4.78 -3.31
C ILE A 17 2.12 4.16 -3.69
N ILE A 18 2.61 3.19 -2.90
CA ILE A 18 3.89 2.51 -3.17
C ILE A 18 3.83 1.72 -4.48
N GLY A 19 2.73 0.99 -4.73
CA GLY A 19 2.55 0.28 -6.00
C GLY A 19 2.50 1.22 -7.20
N GLY A 20 1.86 2.38 -7.07
CA GLY A 20 1.88 3.43 -8.09
C GLY A 20 3.29 4.03 -8.28
N ALA A 21 4.03 4.23 -7.20
CA ALA A 21 5.41 4.71 -7.27
C ALA A 21 6.33 3.72 -8.01
N MET A 22 6.13 2.41 -7.90
CA MET A 22 6.89 1.41 -8.68
C MET A 22 6.75 1.60 -10.19
N PHE A 23 5.60 2.10 -10.68
CA PHE A 23 5.42 2.37 -12.11
C PHE A 23 6.30 3.50 -12.62
N THR A 24 6.76 4.41 -11.76
CA THR A 24 7.77 5.42 -12.14
C THR A 24 9.13 4.80 -12.47
N GLY A 25 9.40 3.58 -12.00
CA GLY A 25 10.60 2.82 -12.35
C GLY A 25 10.54 2.16 -13.73
N LEU A 26 9.35 1.99 -14.31
CA LEU A 26 9.18 1.41 -15.65
C LEU A 26 9.91 2.20 -16.75
N PRO A 27 9.72 3.54 -16.90
CA PRO A 27 10.43 4.28 -17.95
C PRO A 27 11.96 4.20 -17.79
N VAL A 28 12.46 4.14 -16.56
CA VAL A 28 13.89 3.97 -16.28
C VAL A 28 14.37 2.59 -16.74
N SER A 29 13.65 1.52 -16.36
CA SER A 29 14.00 0.15 -16.77
C SER A 29 13.99 -0.02 -18.29
N TYR A 30 13.02 0.58 -18.99
CA TYR A 30 12.97 0.59 -20.46
C TYR A 30 14.13 1.37 -21.08
N TYR A 31 14.49 2.53 -20.53
CA TYR A 31 15.60 3.34 -21.04
C TYR A 31 16.94 2.59 -20.92
N PHE A 32 17.19 1.92 -19.81
CA PHE A 32 18.43 1.19 -19.54
C PHE A 32 18.41 -0.28 -20.01
N ASN A 33 17.31 -0.77 -20.59
CA ASN A 33 17.12 -2.19 -20.97
C ASN A 33 17.50 -3.16 -19.83
N SER A 34 17.13 -2.84 -18.59
CA SER A 34 17.57 -3.62 -17.41
C SER A 34 16.88 -4.99 -17.28
N GLY A 35 15.78 -5.21 -18.01
CA GLY A 35 14.99 -6.44 -17.93
C GLY A 35 14.01 -6.50 -16.76
N ASP A 36 14.02 -5.52 -15.86
CA ASP A 36 13.22 -5.53 -14.62
C ASP A 36 11.81 -4.96 -14.79
N ALA A 37 11.47 -4.44 -15.98
CA ALA A 37 10.21 -3.77 -16.24
C ALA A 37 8.99 -4.67 -15.92
N LEU A 38 9.05 -5.96 -16.27
CA LEU A 38 7.97 -6.90 -15.96
C LEU A 38 7.84 -7.14 -14.44
N SER A 39 8.96 -7.28 -13.74
CA SER A 39 9.00 -7.47 -12.29
C SER A 39 8.40 -6.25 -11.55
N LEU A 40 8.73 -5.05 -12.00
CA LEU A 40 8.17 -3.79 -11.49
C LEU A 40 6.67 -3.68 -11.76
N LEU A 41 6.23 -4.05 -12.97
CA LEU A 41 4.82 -4.03 -13.36
C LEU A 41 3.99 -4.97 -12.47
N TYR A 42 4.40 -6.22 -12.35
CA TYR A 42 3.69 -7.21 -11.54
C TYR A 42 3.70 -6.85 -10.06
N SER A 43 4.83 -6.38 -9.51
CA SER A 43 4.92 -5.96 -8.12
C SER A 43 4.01 -4.77 -7.82
N GLY A 44 4.03 -3.75 -8.68
CA GLY A 44 3.15 -2.59 -8.55
C GLY A 44 1.67 -2.96 -8.62
N LEU A 45 1.29 -3.83 -9.57
CA LEU A 45 -0.07 -4.35 -9.68
C LEU A 45 -0.51 -5.13 -8.43
N VAL A 46 0.33 -6.02 -7.91
CA VAL A 46 0.01 -6.78 -6.69
C VAL A 46 -0.18 -5.85 -5.50
N CYS A 47 0.71 -4.87 -5.30
CA CYS A 47 0.56 -3.88 -4.22
C CYS A 47 -0.74 -3.08 -4.34
N ILE A 48 -1.08 -2.59 -5.53
CA ILE A 48 -2.33 -1.84 -5.77
C ILE A 48 -3.54 -2.74 -5.53
N MET A 49 -3.54 -3.97 -6.04
CA MET A 49 -4.65 -4.91 -5.88
C MET A 49 -4.89 -5.27 -4.42
N VAL A 50 -3.82 -5.57 -3.67
CA VAL A 50 -3.92 -5.89 -2.24
C VAL A 50 -4.37 -4.65 -1.45
N GLY A 51 -3.80 -3.48 -1.73
CA GLY A 51 -4.22 -2.23 -1.09
C GLY A 51 -5.69 -1.89 -1.36
N ALA A 52 -6.14 -2.03 -2.61
CA ALA A 52 -7.54 -1.82 -2.98
C ALA A 52 -8.48 -2.83 -2.30
N ALA A 53 -8.10 -4.11 -2.26
CA ALA A 53 -8.86 -5.14 -1.56
C ALA A 53 -8.99 -4.81 -0.06
N LEU A 54 -7.89 -4.44 0.60
CA LEU A 54 -7.90 -4.04 2.01
C LEU A 54 -8.77 -2.81 2.27
N TRP A 55 -8.76 -1.83 1.35
CA TRP A 55 -9.60 -0.64 1.46
C TRP A 55 -11.11 -0.96 1.36
N MET A 56 -11.48 -1.96 0.55
CA MET A 56 -12.88 -2.37 0.36
C MET A 56 -13.46 -3.15 1.55
N ILE A 57 -12.61 -3.74 2.42
CA ILE A 57 -13.07 -4.50 3.58
C ILE A 57 -13.73 -3.56 4.60
N ARG A 58 -15.00 -3.83 4.92
CA ARG A 58 -15.74 -3.09 5.95
C ARG A 58 -15.41 -3.66 7.33
N LEU A 59 -14.47 -3.03 8.03
CA LEU A 59 -14.19 -3.35 9.43
C LEU A 59 -15.12 -2.58 10.39
N PRO A 60 -15.59 -3.24 11.47
CA PRO A 60 -16.29 -2.56 12.57
C PRO A 60 -15.32 -1.71 13.40
N GLY A 61 -15.80 -0.61 13.99
CA GLY A 61 -14.99 0.30 14.81
C GLY A 61 -15.06 1.76 14.38
N GLY A 62 -14.57 2.67 15.23
CA GLY A 62 -14.51 4.10 14.95
C GLY A 62 -13.43 4.48 13.93
N ASN A 63 -13.35 5.75 13.56
CA ASN A 63 -12.26 6.28 12.73
C ASN A 63 -11.19 7.01 13.55
N ASP A 64 -11.36 7.09 14.87
CA ASP A 64 -10.41 7.77 15.75
C ASP A 64 -9.08 7.02 15.79
N ILE A 65 -7.99 7.77 15.59
CA ILE A 65 -6.61 7.28 15.72
C ILE A 65 -6.08 7.72 17.07
N LYS A 66 -5.87 6.75 17.97
CA LYS A 66 -5.23 6.96 19.26
C LYS A 66 -3.71 6.80 19.13
N LYS A 67 -2.96 7.32 20.12
CA LYS A 67 -1.48 7.24 20.16
C LYS A 67 -0.93 5.85 19.82
N ARG A 68 -1.51 4.79 20.40
CA ARG A 68 -1.10 3.40 20.16
C ARG A 68 -1.30 2.94 18.71
N GLU A 69 -2.39 3.33 18.07
CA GLU A 69 -2.67 3.01 16.65
C GLU A 69 -1.71 3.78 15.74
N GLY A 70 -1.40 5.03 16.08
CA GLY A 70 -0.38 5.82 15.37
C GLY A 70 0.99 5.17 15.38
N TYR A 71 1.48 4.68 16.53
CA TYR A 71 2.75 3.94 16.59
C TYR A 71 2.72 2.66 15.76
N LEU A 72 1.60 1.94 15.75
CA LEU A 72 1.45 0.72 14.96
C LEU A 72 1.46 1.01 13.46
N ILE A 73 0.83 2.09 13.00
CA ILE A 73 0.84 2.50 11.58
C ILE A 73 2.26 2.83 11.10
N VAL A 74 3.11 3.40 11.96
CA VAL A 74 4.49 3.72 11.59
C VAL A 74 5.37 2.47 11.53
N ALA A 75 5.10 1.50 12.41
CA ALA A 75 5.88 0.26 12.48
C ALA A 75 5.52 -0.77 11.41
N LEU A 76 4.34 -0.65 10.78
CA LEU A 76 3.79 -1.59 9.80
C LEU A 76 3.88 -1.06 8.37
#